data_AF-A0A3Q2NP23-F1
#
_entry.id   AF-A0A3Q2NP23-F1
#
_cell.length_a   1.000
_cell.length_b   1.000
_cell.length_c   1.000
_cell.angle_alpha   90.00
_cell.angle_beta   90.00
_cell.angle_gamma   90.00
#
_symmetry.space_group_name_H-M   'P 1'
#
loop_
_entity.id
_entity.type
_entity.pdbx_description
1 polymer ?
#
loop_
_entity_poly.entity_id
_entity_poly.type
_entity_poly.pdbx_seq_one_letter_code
_entity_poly.pdbx_strand_id
1 'polypeptide(L)'
;KAYTTYFSYFDCHISSLTSLLCVVFSPVDQTTIRVDSRETVILPCRAPGDGTVITAEWSRTDLESDQYVIFYRDNKIDIAASCPSFKNRVELQDVKNGDVSLVLKTVTTADRGIYECRVQGTDPPISTVGLIVEPVEEPITAESGGTVILPCRAPENDRDGDVEWSRTDLEFSQYVYRYKNTKVDHAAQCPSFRNRTTLQDMKNGDVSLVLKKVTTDDTGRYECRVVQRENSCKKRSILVTDPLSFINLRVEPVQRIITAEHEEDVILPCRAPENDVDGDVEWNRTDLESGQYVLMYRNRKFDQDVQSPSFRNRVDLQDMKNGDVSMVLKKVTTDDAGRYECRVVQR
;
A
#
# COMPACT_ATOMS: atom_id res chain seq x y z
N LYS A 1 -33.97 13.35 -7.48
CA LYS A 1 -33.53 12.31 -8.45
C LYS A 1 -33.18 11.06 -7.63
N ALA A 2 -34.20 10.27 -7.32
CA ALA A 2 -34.04 8.95 -6.69
C ALA A 2 -34.03 7.93 -7.83
N TYR A 3 -33.06 7.02 -7.84
CA TYR A 3 -33.02 5.91 -8.79
C TYR A 3 -33.74 4.73 -8.17
N THR A 4 -34.84 4.35 -8.82
CA THR A 4 -35.67 3.18 -8.53
C THR A 4 -34.92 1.91 -8.92
N THR A 5 -34.72 1.01 -7.97
CA THR A 5 -34.21 -0.34 -8.21
C THR A 5 -35.37 -1.27 -8.57
N TYR A 6 -35.24 -1.98 -9.69
CA TYR A 6 -36.19 -3.00 -10.14
C TYR A 6 -36.17 -4.22 -9.21
N PHE A 7 -37.31 -4.56 -8.62
CA PHE A 7 -37.57 -5.89 -8.07
C PHE A 7 -38.48 -6.64 -9.03
N SER A 8 -37.99 -7.75 -9.60
CA SER A 8 -38.79 -8.69 -10.36
C SER A 8 -39.70 -9.48 -9.42
N TYR A 9 -41.01 -9.28 -9.54
CA TYR A 9 -42.06 -10.13 -8.97
C TYR A 9 -42.03 -11.50 -9.68
N PHE A 10 -41.95 -12.59 -8.91
CA PHE A 10 -42.42 -13.90 -9.38
C PHE A 10 -43.85 -14.08 -8.87
N ASP A 11 -44.80 -14.10 -9.80
CA ASP A 11 -46.20 -14.46 -9.57
C ASP A 11 -46.29 -15.92 -9.11
N CYS A 12 -46.87 -16.15 -7.92
CA CYS A 12 -47.23 -17.47 -7.45
C CYS A 12 -48.70 -17.73 -7.78
N HIS A 13 -48.96 -18.45 -8.88
CA HIS A 13 -50.29 -18.95 -9.20
C HIS A 13 -50.63 -20.12 -8.25
N ILE A 14 -51.56 -19.87 -7.34
CA ILE A 14 -52.11 -20.89 -6.43
C ILE A 14 -53.00 -21.84 -7.24
N SER A 15 -52.65 -23.14 -7.25
CA SER A 15 -53.63 -24.20 -7.49
C SER A 15 -53.34 -25.44 -6.63
N SER A 16 -54.34 -25.75 -5.81
CA SER A 16 -54.70 -27.06 -5.24
C SER A 16 -53.75 -27.78 -4.25
N LEU A 17 -54.12 -27.66 -2.96
CA LEU A 17 -54.11 -28.68 -1.90
C LEU A 17 -52.92 -29.67 -1.84
N THR A 18 -51.81 -29.24 -1.25
CA THR A 18 -51.01 -30.08 -0.34
C THR A 18 -50.41 -29.21 0.76
N SER A 19 -50.35 -29.72 1.99
CA SER A 19 -49.80 -29.05 3.17
C SER A 19 -48.35 -28.62 2.94
N LEU A 20 -48.11 -27.34 2.62
CA LEU A 20 -46.77 -26.77 2.73
C LEU A 20 -46.45 -26.57 4.21
N LEU A 21 -45.63 -27.47 4.76
CA LEU A 21 -44.77 -27.12 5.89
C LEU A 21 -43.84 -26.00 5.39
N CYS A 22 -44.14 -24.75 5.74
CA CYS A 22 -43.16 -23.67 5.67
C CYS A 22 -42.07 -23.98 6.70
N VAL A 23 -41.01 -24.67 6.27
CA VAL A 23 -39.77 -24.75 7.02
C VAL A 23 -39.13 -23.37 6.93
N VAL A 24 -39.29 -22.59 7.98
CA VAL A 24 -38.55 -21.34 8.16
C VAL A 24 -37.11 -21.74 8.46
N PHE A 25 -36.24 -21.75 7.45
CA PHE A 25 -34.81 -21.78 7.70
C PHE A 25 -34.45 -20.45 8.37
N SER A 26 -34.07 -20.51 9.65
CA SER A 26 -33.41 -19.37 10.28
C SER A 26 -32.13 -19.10 9.50
N PRO A 27 -31.84 -17.85 9.10
CA PRO A 27 -30.55 -17.54 8.49
C PRO A 27 -29.45 -17.92 9.49
N VAL A 28 -28.47 -18.72 9.06
CA VAL A 28 -27.24 -18.91 9.82
C VAL A 28 -26.70 -17.52 10.13
N ASP A 29 -26.50 -17.22 11.41
CA ASP A 29 -26.18 -15.89 11.92
C ASP A 29 -24.80 -15.45 11.40
N GLN A 30 -24.79 -14.73 10.28
CA GLN A 30 -23.56 -14.30 9.62
C GLN A 30 -22.96 -13.13 10.42
N THR A 31 -22.00 -13.43 11.28
CA THR A 31 -21.30 -12.42 12.08
C THR A 31 -20.28 -11.71 11.20
N THR A 32 -20.27 -10.37 11.18
CA THR A 32 -19.23 -9.59 10.49
C THR A 32 -18.30 -8.96 11.51
N ILE A 33 -16.99 -9.23 11.40
CA ILE A 33 -15.95 -8.67 12.26
C ILE A 33 -15.12 -7.68 11.45
N ARG A 34 -14.93 -6.49 12.01
CA ARG A 34 -14.03 -5.45 11.48
C ARG A 34 -12.82 -5.35 12.39
N VAL A 35 -11.63 -5.32 11.79
CA VAL A 35 -10.36 -5.27 12.50
C VAL A 35 -9.36 -4.45 11.69
N ASP A 36 -8.49 -3.73 12.37
CA ASP A 36 -7.42 -2.99 11.72
C ASP A 36 -6.28 -3.94 11.28
N SER A 37 -5.63 -3.62 10.16
CA SER A 37 -4.51 -4.40 9.67
C SER A 37 -3.36 -4.46 10.69
N ARG A 38 -2.65 -5.59 10.76
CA ARG A 38 -1.57 -5.93 11.70
C ARG A 38 -2.04 -6.30 13.10
N GLU A 39 -3.33 -6.26 13.39
CA GLU A 39 -3.87 -6.74 14.66
C GLU A 39 -4.07 -8.26 14.68
N THR A 40 -4.42 -8.81 15.85
CA THR A 40 -4.86 -10.20 16.01
C THR A 40 -6.37 -10.20 16.17
N VAL A 41 -7.06 -11.03 15.39
CA VAL A 41 -8.52 -11.17 15.43
C VAL A 41 -8.91 -12.56 15.93
N ILE A 42 -10.05 -12.65 16.62
CA ILE A 42 -10.63 -13.92 17.05
C ILE A 42 -11.96 -14.10 16.32
N LEU A 43 -12.08 -15.14 15.51
CA LEU A 43 -13.34 -15.52 14.87
C LEU A 43 -14.06 -16.52 15.77
N PRO A 44 -15.24 -16.17 16.32
CA PRO A 44 -15.88 -16.97 17.35
C PRO A 44 -16.48 -18.26 16.76
N CYS A 45 -16.22 -19.37 17.45
CA CYS A 45 -16.87 -20.64 17.16
C CYS A 45 -16.85 -21.56 18.39
N ARG A 46 -18.03 -22.03 18.80
CA ARG A 46 -18.17 -22.93 19.96
C ARG A 46 -18.88 -24.22 19.53
N ALA A 47 -18.25 -25.35 19.83
CA ALA A 47 -18.78 -26.67 19.53
C ALA A 47 -20.09 -26.92 20.33
N PRO A 48 -21.13 -27.50 19.71
CA PRO A 48 -22.33 -27.88 20.41
C PRO A 48 -22.11 -29.15 21.27
N GLY A 49 -22.86 -29.30 22.36
CA GLY A 49 -22.86 -30.51 23.19
C GLY A 49 -21.97 -30.42 24.44
N ASP A 50 -21.36 -31.54 24.82
CA ASP A 50 -20.60 -31.70 26.08
C ASP A 50 -19.19 -31.07 26.07
N GLY A 51 -18.82 -30.41 24.97
CA GLY A 51 -17.51 -29.77 24.78
C GLY A 51 -16.43 -30.67 24.20
N THR A 52 -16.72 -31.95 23.93
CA THR A 52 -15.74 -32.88 23.35
C THR A 52 -15.54 -32.61 21.86
N VAL A 53 -14.37 -32.11 21.47
CA VAL A 53 -14.02 -31.83 20.07
C VAL A 53 -13.05 -32.89 19.55
N ILE A 54 -13.52 -33.75 18.65
CA ILE A 54 -12.69 -34.75 17.96
C ILE A 54 -12.10 -34.17 16.67
N THR A 55 -12.93 -33.50 15.87
CA THR A 55 -12.52 -32.79 14.64
C THR A 55 -13.12 -31.40 14.63
N ALA A 56 -12.32 -30.40 14.28
CA ALA A 56 -12.74 -29.03 14.03
C ALA A 56 -11.97 -28.46 12.85
N GLU A 57 -12.66 -27.75 11.97
CA GLU A 57 -12.05 -27.13 10.80
C GLU A 57 -12.57 -25.72 10.62
N TRP A 58 -11.65 -24.83 10.23
CA TRP A 58 -11.99 -23.55 9.64
C TRP A 58 -11.61 -23.57 8.18
N SER A 59 -12.54 -23.16 7.32
CA SER A 59 -12.32 -22.99 5.89
C SER A 59 -12.72 -21.58 5.47
N ARG A 60 -12.31 -21.17 4.27
CA ARG A 60 -12.82 -19.97 3.62
C ARG A 60 -13.62 -20.36 2.39
N THR A 61 -14.70 -19.63 2.11
CA THR A 61 -15.56 -19.90 0.95
C THR A 61 -14.87 -19.70 -0.39
N ASP A 62 -13.79 -18.91 -0.42
CA ASP A 62 -13.03 -18.57 -1.62
C ASP A 62 -11.80 -19.46 -1.85
N LEU A 63 -11.47 -20.39 -0.95
CA LEU A 63 -10.36 -21.35 -1.11
C LEU A 63 -10.80 -22.60 -1.90
N GLU A 64 -9.83 -23.27 -2.54
CA GLU A 64 -10.02 -24.62 -3.09
C GLU A 64 -10.45 -25.61 -2.00
N SER A 65 -11.23 -26.63 -2.41
CA SER A 65 -11.96 -27.52 -1.50
C SER A 65 -11.08 -28.43 -0.63
N ASP A 66 -9.79 -28.53 -0.91
CA ASP A 66 -8.81 -29.35 -0.17
C ASP A 66 -7.93 -28.52 0.79
N GLN A 67 -8.17 -27.21 0.92
CA GLN A 67 -7.34 -26.30 1.70
C GLN A 67 -8.11 -25.68 2.88
N TYR A 68 -7.60 -25.90 4.10
CA TYR A 68 -8.17 -25.36 5.32
C TYR A 68 -7.40 -24.13 5.82
N VAL A 69 -8.08 -23.25 6.54
CA VAL A 69 -7.40 -22.21 7.33
C VAL A 69 -6.68 -22.85 8.52
N ILE A 70 -7.36 -23.76 9.21
CA ILE A 70 -6.80 -24.65 10.23
C ILE A 70 -7.64 -25.92 10.27
N PHE A 71 -6.98 -27.07 10.40
CA PHE A 71 -7.63 -28.37 10.54
C PHE A 71 -7.14 -29.05 11.80
N TYR A 72 -8.05 -29.39 12.70
CA TYR A 72 -7.76 -30.05 13.98
C TYR A 72 -8.45 -31.42 14.01
N ARG A 73 -7.67 -32.47 14.33
CA ARG A 73 -8.16 -33.83 14.51
C ARG A 73 -7.32 -34.56 15.56
N ASP A 74 -7.97 -35.36 16.40
CA ASP A 74 -7.30 -36.28 17.35
C ASP A 74 -6.25 -35.57 18.23
N ASN A 75 -6.61 -34.41 18.79
CA ASN A 75 -5.75 -33.56 19.62
C ASN A 75 -4.52 -32.97 18.92
N LYS A 76 -4.52 -32.91 17.58
CA LYS A 76 -3.43 -32.33 16.79
C LYS A 76 -3.97 -31.43 15.69
N ILE A 77 -3.20 -30.38 15.38
CA ILE A 77 -3.42 -29.54 14.21
C ILE A 77 -2.68 -30.19 13.04
N ASP A 78 -3.39 -30.43 11.93
CA ASP A 78 -2.80 -30.89 10.68
C ASP A 78 -2.25 -29.69 9.89
N ILE A 79 -0.96 -29.44 10.06
CA ILE A 79 -0.25 -28.35 9.39
C ILE A 79 -0.13 -28.62 7.88
N ALA A 80 -0.19 -29.87 7.44
CA ALA A 80 -0.08 -30.22 6.02
C ALA A 80 -1.36 -29.90 5.24
N ALA A 81 -2.52 -30.06 5.88
CA ALA A 81 -3.83 -29.69 5.32
C ALA A 81 -4.12 -28.17 5.37
N SER A 82 -3.33 -27.42 6.14
CA SER A 82 -3.46 -25.97 6.25
C SER A 82 -2.89 -25.25 5.03
N CYS A 83 -3.68 -24.31 4.52
CA CYS A 83 -3.29 -23.33 3.53
C CYS A 83 -1.98 -22.61 3.96
N PRO A 84 -0.94 -22.61 3.10
CA PRO A 84 0.35 -21.97 3.36
C PRO A 84 0.32 -20.55 3.94
N SER A 85 -0.63 -19.69 3.55
CA SER A 85 -0.70 -18.29 4.02
C SER A 85 -1.15 -18.14 5.49
N PHE A 86 -1.75 -19.19 6.07
CA PHE A 86 -2.19 -19.20 7.46
C PHE A 86 -1.21 -19.93 8.39
N LYS A 87 -0.22 -20.65 7.85
CA LYS A 87 0.79 -21.34 8.65
C LYS A 87 1.48 -20.38 9.61
N ASN A 88 1.67 -20.82 10.86
CA ASN A 88 2.28 -20.05 11.95
C ASN A 88 1.53 -18.76 12.36
N ARG A 89 0.36 -18.48 11.77
CA ARG A 89 -0.46 -17.30 12.09
C ARG A 89 -1.79 -17.65 12.77
N VAL A 90 -2.15 -18.93 12.82
CA VAL A 90 -3.43 -19.41 13.34
C VAL A 90 -3.27 -20.35 14.53
N GLU A 91 -4.19 -20.26 15.48
CA GLU A 91 -4.34 -21.19 16.59
C GLU A 91 -5.82 -21.28 17.00
N LEU A 92 -6.18 -22.34 17.73
CA LEU A 92 -7.51 -22.49 18.33
C LEU A 92 -7.46 -22.07 19.80
N GLN A 93 -8.51 -21.39 20.27
CA GLN A 93 -8.52 -20.74 21.57
C GLN A 93 -8.53 -21.72 22.77
N ASP A 94 -9.54 -22.57 22.90
CA ASP A 94 -9.67 -23.50 24.04
C ASP A 94 -10.48 -24.75 23.68
N VAL A 95 -9.87 -25.59 22.86
CA VAL A 95 -10.50 -26.79 22.30
C VAL A 95 -10.96 -27.77 23.39
N LYS A 96 -10.30 -27.78 24.56
CA LYS A 96 -10.64 -28.68 25.68
C LYS A 96 -12.02 -28.36 26.27
N ASN A 97 -12.46 -27.11 26.17
CA ASN A 97 -13.74 -26.63 26.66
C ASN A 97 -14.73 -26.37 25.52
N GLY A 98 -14.49 -26.95 24.33
CA GLY A 98 -15.34 -26.77 23.16
C GLY A 98 -15.22 -25.41 22.47
N ASP A 99 -14.26 -24.56 22.85
CA ASP A 99 -14.03 -23.27 22.20
C ASP A 99 -13.02 -23.42 21.06
N VAL A 100 -13.55 -23.55 19.85
CA VAL A 100 -12.78 -23.71 18.61
C VAL A 100 -12.69 -22.40 17.84
N SER A 101 -12.76 -21.27 18.56
CA SER A 101 -12.57 -19.94 17.97
C SER A 101 -11.18 -19.83 17.34
N LEU A 102 -11.13 -19.29 16.12
CA LEU A 102 -9.90 -19.09 15.36
C LEU A 102 -9.22 -17.82 15.83
N VAL A 103 -8.03 -17.93 16.40
CA VAL A 103 -7.14 -16.80 16.64
C VAL A 103 -6.26 -16.63 15.40
N LEU A 104 -6.42 -15.52 14.69
CA LEU A 104 -5.63 -15.18 13.50
C LEU A 104 -4.75 -13.95 13.79
N LYS A 105 -3.43 -14.16 13.81
CA LYS A 105 -2.41 -13.16 14.15
C LYS A 105 -2.01 -12.34 12.92
N THR A 106 -1.74 -11.05 13.17
CA THR A 106 -1.17 -10.09 12.20
C THR A 106 -1.97 -10.07 10.89
N VAL A 107 -3.25 -9.71 10.98
CA VAL A 107 -4.17 -9.71 9.83
C VAL A 107 -3.75 -8.73 8.74
N THR A 108 -3.94 -9.10 7.48
CA THR A 108 -3.70 -8.25 6.32
C THR A 108 -4.98 -8.12 5.49
N THR A 109 -4.95 -7.20 4.53
CA THR A 109 -6.05 -7.02 3.57
C THR A 109 -6.37 -8.27 2.75
N ALA A 110 -5.42 -9.20 2.61
CA ALA A 110 -5.60 -10.49 1.93
C ALA A 110 -6.40 -11.50 2.78
N ASP A 111 -6.48 -11.30 4.09
CA ASP A 111 -7.24 -12.16 5.00
C ASP A 111 -8.75 -11.86 4.96
N ARG A 112 -9.18 -10.81 4.23
CA ARG A 112 -10.61 -10.56 4.00
C ARG A 112 -11.28 -11.75 3.33
N GLY A 113 -12.48 -12.06 3.77
CA GLY A 113 -13.26 -13.18 3.24
C GLY A 113 -14.31 -13.68 4.20
N ILE A 114 -15.00 -14.74 3.78
CA ILE A 114 -15.99 -15.43 4.60
C ILE A 114 -15.34 -16.72 5.11
N TYR A 115 -15.34 -16.87 6.44
CA TYR A 115 -14.77 -18.00 7.16
C TYR A 115 -15.91 -18.88 7.69
N GLU A 116 -15.78 -20.18 7.52
CA GLU A 116 -16.74 -21.18 8.01
C GLU A 116 -16.08 -22.08 9.03
N CYS A 117 -16.74 -22.28 10.16
CA CYS A 117 -16.35 -23.23 11.19
C CYS A 117 -17.24 -24.47 11.14
N ARG A 118 -16.64 -25.65 11.11
CA ARG A 118 -17.33 -26.94 11.18
C ARG A 118 -16.68 -27.82 12.24
N VAL A 119 -17.50 -28.60 12.92
CA VAL A 119 -17.02 -29.65 13.84
C VAL A 119 -17.65 -30.98 13.44
N GLN A 120 -17.13 -32.08 13.99
CA GLN A 120 -17.65 -33.40 13.65
C GLN A 120 -19.15 -33.51 13.92
N GLY A 121 -19.90 -34.01 12.95
CA GLY A 121 -21.35 -34.25 13.08
C GLY A 121 -22.22 -33.02 12.86
N THR A 122 -21.66 -31.89 12.40
CA THR A 122 -22.43 -30.68 12.08
C THR A 122 -22.46 -30.41 10.58
N ASP A 123 -23.67 -30.37 10.03
CA ASP A 123 -23.97 -29.82 8.71
C ASP A 123 -25.37 -29.17 8.79
N PRO A 124 -25.53 -27.84 8.60
CA PRO A 124 -24.61 -26.82 8.05
C PRO A 124 -23.44 -26.39 8.99
N PRO A 125 -22.52 -25.48 8.57
CA PRO A 125 -21.51 -24.88 9.45
C PRO A 125 -22.12 -24.32 10.74
N ILE A 126 -21.38 -24.44 11.84
CA ILE A 126 -21.84 -23.92 13.14
C ILE A 126 -21.57 -22.42 13.31
N SER A 127 -20.61 -21.86 12.57
CA SER A 127 -20.33 -20.42 12.54
C SER A 127 -19.88 -20.00 11.15
N THR A 128 -20.40 -18.88 10.67
CA THR A 128 -19.99 -18.24 9.43
C THR A 128 -19.65 -16.78 9.72
N VAL A 129 -18.39 -16.41 9.54
CA VAL A 129 -17.85 -15.10 9.92
C VAL A 129 -17.31 -14.36 8.69
N GLY A 130 -17.87 -13.19 8.40
CA GLY A 130 -17.30 -12.26 7.43
C GLY A 130 -16.19 -11.42 8.09
N LEU A 131 -14.95 -11.55 7.63
CA LEU A 131 -13.83 -10.75 8.11
C LEU A 131 -13.57 -9.59 7.15
N ILE A 132 -13.69 -8.37 7.68
CA ILE A 132 -13.30 -7.13 7.03
C ILE A 132 -12.06 -6.61 7.74
N VAL A 133 -10.96 -6.45 7.01
CA VAL A 133 -9.73 -5.84 7.54
C VAL A 133 -9.66 -4.40 7.03
N GLU A 134 -9.51 -3.41 7.89
CA GLU A 134 -9.33 -2.01 7.50
C GLU A 134 -7.81 -1.71 7.47
N PRO A 135 -7.26 -1.10 6.41
CA PRO A 135 -5.84 -0.81 6.34
C PRO A 135 -5.49 0.33 7.32
N VAL A 136 -4.49 0.12 8.18
CA VAL A 136 -3.92 1.20 9.01
C VAL A 136 -2.95 1.98 8.13
N GLU A 137 -3.38 3.16 7.69
CA GLU A 137 -2.63 4.01 6.77
C GLU A 137 -1.81 5.09 7.51
N GLU A 138 -0.83 4.69 8.32
CA GLU A 138 0.20 5.64 8.76
C GLU A 138 1.23 5.83 7.63
N PRO A 139 1.40 7.05 7.10
CA PRO A 139 2.36 7.29 6.03
C PRO A 139 3.79 7.22 6.56
N ILE A 140 4.66 6.52 5.84
CA ILE A 140 6.10 6.62 6.07
C ILE A 140 6.53 8.01 5.63
N THR A 141 7.16 8.76 6.52
CA THR A 141 7.67 10.10 6.21
C THR A 141 9.16 10.05 5.88
N ALA A 142 9.59 10.78 4.87
CA ALA A 142 11.00 10.97 4.54
C ALA A 142 11.28 12.44 4.20
N GLU A 143 12.50 12.90 4.40
CA GLU A 143 12.93 14.21 3.89
C GLU A 143 13.47 14.07 2.46
N SER A 144 13.19 15.08 1.62
CA SER A 144 13.72 15.16 0.26
C SER A 144 15.26 15.08 0.24
N GLY A 145 15.80 14.26 -0.66
CA GLY A 145 17.22 13.88 -0.73
C GLY A 145 17.58 12.64 0.10
N GLY A 146 16.70 12.20 1.01
CA GLY A 146 16.93 11.07 1.91
C GLY A 146 16.87 9.69 1.24
N THR A 147 17.01 8.65 2.06
CA THR A 147 16.74 7.25 1.68
C THR A 147 15.62 6.71 2.56
N VAL A 148 14.63 6.09 1.95
CA VAL A 148 13.49 5.48 2.65
C VAL A 148 13.43 3.98 2.37
N ILE A 149 12.89 3.23 3.32
CA ILE A 149 12.63 1.80 3.19
C ILE A 149 11.13 1.58 3.29
N LEU A 150 10.52 1.07 2.23
CA LEU A 150 9.11 0.69 2.21
C LEU A 150 9.00 -0.79 2.58
N PRO A 151 8.42 -1.13 3.74
CA PRO A 151 8.44 -2.47 4.28
C PRO A 151 7.54 -3.40 3.47
N CYS A 152 8.08 -4.55 3.05
CA CYS A 152 7.30 -5.64 2.49
C CYS A 152 7.97 -6.97 2.82
N ARG A 153 7.21 -7.91 3.38
CA ARG A 153 7.71 -9.23 3.75
C ARG A 153 6.95 -10.31 2.99
N ALA A 154 7.67 -11.06 2.18
CA ALA A 154 7.15 -12.25 1.52
C ALA A 154 6.81 -13.32 2.57
N PRO A 155 5.73 -14.10 2.38
CA PRO A 155 5.45 -15.26 3.21
C PRO A 155 6.62 -16.25 3.21
N GLU A 156 6.76 -17.06 4.27
CA GLU A 156 7.92 -17.95 4.43
C GLU A 156 8.14 -18.92 3.25
N ASN A 157 7.08 -19.25 2.51
CA ASN A 157 7.12 -20.17 1.37
C ASN A 157 7.47 -19.47 0.03
N ASP A 158 7.63 -18.14 0.04
CA ASP A 158 7.72 -17.31 -1.17
C ASP A 158 9.06 -16.57 -1.28
N ARG A 159 10.09 -17.08 -0.60
CA ARG A 159 11.43 -16.44 -0.58
C ARG A 159 12.09 -16.35 -1.96
N ASP A 160 11.65 -17.19 -2.91
CA ASP A 160 12.11 -17.22 -4.30
C ASP A 160 11.08 -16.64 -5.30
N GLY A 161 10.03 -15.96 -4.80
CA GLY A 161 8.96 -15.38 -5.60
C GLY A 161 9.39 -14.18 -6.45
N ASP A 162 8.65 -13.90 -7.51
CA ASP A 162 8.85 -12.67 -8.29
C ASP A 162 8.28 -11.48 -7.50
N VAL A 163 9.07 -10.42 -7.34
CA VAL A 163 8.71 -9.24 -6.56
C VAL A 163 8.42 -8.09 -7.51
N GLU A 164 7.26 -7.48 -7.34
CA GLU A 164 6.80 -6.34 -8.12
C GLU A 164 6.41 -5.21 -7.16
N TRP A 165 7.08 -4.07 -7.30
CA TRP A 165 6.71 -2.82 -6.66
C TRP A 165 6.14 -1.87 -7.71
N SER A 166 4.94 -1.39 -7.46
CA SER A 166 4.21 -0.45 -8.30
C SER A 166 3.74 0.74 -7.46
N ARG A 167 3.27 1.78 -8.15
CA ARG A 167 2.55 2.91 -7.56
C ARG A 167 1.13 2.90 -8.10
N THR A 168 0.15 3.24 -7.27
CA THR A 168 -1.26 3.21 -7.69
C THR A 168 -1.65 4.35 -8.62
N ASP A 169 -0.81 5.39 -8.71
CA ASP A 169 -0.99 6.60 -9.52
C ASP A 169 -0.10 6.64 -10.78
N LEU A 170 0.72 5.61 -11.02
CA LEU A 170 1.44 5.42 -12.28
C LEU A 170 0.60 4.57 -13.25
N GLU A 171 0.82 4.73 -14.56
CA GLU A 171 0.22 3.81 -15.54
C GLU A 171 0.58 2.36 -15.21
N PHE A 172 -0.41 1.46 -15.29
CA PHE A 172 -0.31 0.04 -14.90
C PHE A 172 0.83 -0.76 -15.55
N SER A 173 1.50 -0.21 -16.57
CA SER A 173 2.61 -0.83 -17.30
C SER A 173 4.00 -0.48 -16.74
N GLN A 174 4.12 0.46 -15.80
CA GLN A 174 5.42 0.91 -15.26
C GLN A 174 5.63 0.45 -13.81
N TYR A 175 6.72 -0.28 -13.59
CA TYR A 175 7.10 -0.72 -12.24
C TYR A 175 8.04 0.30 -11.60
N VAL A 176 7.87 0.53 -10.29
CA VAL A 176 8.87 1.20 -9.46
C VAL A 176 10.11 0.30 -9.36
N TYR A 177 9.90 -0.99 -9.11
CA TYR A 177 10.95 -2.00 -9.11
C TYR A 177 10.38 -3.37 -9.45
N ARG A 178 11.09 -4.15 -10.26
CA ARG A 178 10.68 -5.50 -10.61
C ARG A 178 11.85 -6.47 -10.58
N TYR A 179 11.71 -7.51 -9.76
CA TYR A 179 12.65 -8.63 -9.68
C TYR A 179 11.94 -9.89 -10.14
N LYS A 180 12.37 -10.39 -11.31
CA LYS A 180 11.73 -11.53 -11.98
C LYS A 180 12.77 -12.47 -12.56
N ASN A 181 12.55 -13.78 -12.45
CA ASN A 181 13.46 -14.81 -12.96
C ASN A 181 14.92 -14.59 -12.50
N THR A 182 15.09 -14.33 -11.20
CA THR A 182 16.37 -14.05 -10.54
C THR A 182 17.13 -12.81 -11.04
N LYS A 183 16.48 -11.92 -11.79
CA LYS A 183 17.09 -10.71 -12.35
C LYS A 183 16.19 -9.49 -12.15
N VAL A 184 16.81 -8.31 -12.11
CA VAL A 184 16.08 -7.04 -12.13
C VAL A 184 15.64 -6.75 -13.58
N ASP A 185 14.36 -6.47 -13.76
CA ASP A 185 13.79 -6.08 -15.06
C ASP A 185 13.89 -4.56 -15.23
N HIS A 186 15.06 -4.10 -15.70
CA HIS A 186 15.31 -2.68 -15.96
C HIS A 186 14.50 -2.10 -17.13
N ALA A 187 14.01 -2.94 -18.04
CA ALA A 187 13.28 -2.49 -19.22
C ALA A 187 11.89 -1.97 -18.86
N ALA A 188 11.20 -2.65 -17.94
CA ALA A 188 9.88 -2.27 -17.46
C ALA A 188 9.90 -1.26 -16.29
N GLN A 189 11.10 -0.86 -15.84
CA GLN A 189 11.26 0.08 -14.73
C GLN A 189 11.02 1.53 -15.20
N CYS A 190 10.15 2.22 -14.47
CA CYS A 190 9.87 3.64 -14.64
C CYS A 190 11.18 4.46 -14.61
N PRO A 191 11.44 5.36 -15.59
CA PRO A 191 12.70 6.10 -15.68
C PRO A 191 13.09 6.85 -14.40
N SER A 192 12.12 7.47 -13.72
CA SER A 192 12.37 8.25 -12.50
C SER A 192 12.89 7.42 -11.32
N PHE A 193 12.70 6.09 -11.34
CA PHE A 193 13.15 5.19 -10.26
C PHE A 193 14.45 4.43 -10.58
N ARG A 194 14.94 4.53 -11.83
CA ARG A 194 16.18 3.84 -12.24
C ARG A 194 17.36 4.28 -11.38
N ASN A 195 18.22 3.33 -11.02
CA ASN A 195 19.40 3.53 -10.16
C ASN A 195 19.14 4.08 -8.75
N ARG A 196 17.88 4.31 -8.37
CA ARG A 196 17.47 4.82 -7.05
C ARG A 196 16.89 3.73 -6.16
N THR A 197 16.51 2.60 -6.73
CA THR A 197 15.80 1.50 -6.05
C THR A 197 16.63 0.23 -5.92
N THR A 198 16.55 -0.43 -4.76
CA THR A 198 17.05 -1.81 -4.53
C THR A 198 16.15 -2.55 -3.55
N LEU A 199 16.29 -3.87 -3.42
CA LEU A 199 15.66 -4.62 -2.31
C LEU A 199 16.60 -4.70 -1.10
N GLN A 200 16.04 -4.77 0.11
CA GLN A 200 16.80 -4.76 1.35
C GLN A 200 17.54 -6.08 1.62
N ASP A 201 16.83 -7.19 1.86
CA ASP A 201 17.45 -8.51 2.10
C ASP A 201 16.52 -9.68 1.76
N MET A 202 16.67 -10.21 0.56
CA MET A 202 15.82 -11.32 0.11
C MET A 202 16.06 -12.64 0.85
N LYS A 203 17.17 -12.80 1.61
CA LYS A 203 17.50 -14.09 2.24
C LYS A 203 16.48 -14.58 3.27
N ASN A 204 15.73 -13.64 3.87
CA ASN A 204 14.72 -13.95 4.88
C ASN A 204 13.29 -13.60 4.44
N GLY A 205 13.05 -13.44 3.12
CA GLY A 205 11.77 -12.97 2.60
C GLY A 205 11.54 -11.48 2.85
N ASP A 206 12.56 -10.70 3.22
CA ASP A 206 12.46 -9.26 3.34
C ASP A 206 12.64 -8.60 1.97
N VAL A 207 11.50 -8.37 1.31
CA VAL A 207 11.41 -7.79 -0.03
C VAL A 207 11.09 -6.29 0.04
N SER A 208 11.51 -5.64 1.14
CA SER A 208 11.34 -4.20 1.35
C SER A 208 12.11 -3.41 0.29
N LEU A 209 11.46 -2.37 -0.25
CA LEU A 209 12.04 -1.49 -1.25
C LEU A 209 12.87 -0.42 -0.57
N VAL A 210 14.16 -0.35 -0.90
CA VAL A 210 15.05 0.76 -0.56
C VAL A 210 15.00 1.77 -1.70
N LEU A 211 14.50 2.97 -1.44
CA LEU A 211 14.43 4.08 -2.39
C LEU A 211 15.35 5.22 -1.94
N LYS A 212 16.34 5.57 -2.76
CA LYS A 212 17.38 6.57 -2.48
C LYS A 212 17.10 7.89 -3.18
N LYS A 213 17.63 8.97 -2.61
CA LYS A 213 17.49 10.35 -3.11
C LYS A 213 16.02 10.71 -3.36
N VAL A 214 15.15 10.46 -2.40
CA VAL A 214 13.70 10.70 -2.55
C VAL A 214 13.41 12.16 -2.86
N THR A 215 12.39 12.47 -3.66
CA THR A 215 11.90 13.83 -3.92
C THR A 215 10.43 13.93 -3.51
N THR A 216 9.89 15.15 -3.46
CA THR A 216 8.45 15.35 -3.20
C THR A 216 7.56 14.61 -4.19
N ASP A 217 8.03 14.39 -5.42
CA ASP A 217 7.31 13.65 -6.47
C ASP A 217 7.22 12.15 -6.21
N ASP A 218 8.06 11.60 -5.32
CA ASP A 218 7.95 10.22 -4.85
C ASP A 218 6.84 10.04 -3.80
N THR A 219 6.21 11.12 -3.33
CA THR A 219 5.02 11.01 -2.48
C THR A 219 3.92 10.26 -3.23
N GLY A 220 3.34 9.25 -2.60
CA GLY A 220 2.31 8.44 -3.22
C GLY A 220 2.04 7.13 -2.50
N ARG A 221 1.12 6.35 -3.08
CA ARG A 221 0.75 5.02 -2.57
C ARG A 221 1.45 3.95 -3.39
N TYR A 222 2.31 3.20 -2.72
CA TYR A 222 3.09 2.10 -3.25
C TYR A 222 2.39 0.78 -2.98
N GLU A 223 2.59 -0.16 -3.88
CA GLU A 223 2.00 -1.48 -3.85
C GLU A 223 3.11 -2.52 -3.99
N CYS A 224 3.14 -3.47 -3.06
CA CYS A 224 4.04 -4.63 -3.12
C CYS A 224 3.26 -5.87 -3.51
N ARG A 225 3.74 -6.57 -4.54
CA ARG A 225 3.21 -7.85 -5.01
C ARG A 225 4.34 -8.89 -5.00
N VAL A 226 4.06 -10.05 -4.43
CA VAL A 226 4.96 -11.21 -4.49
C VAL A 226 4.20 -12.33 -5.21
N VAL A 227 4.68 -12.69 -6.40
CA VAL A 227 4.07 -13.73 -7.23
C VAL A 227 4.76 -15.05 -6.93
N GLN A 228 3.99 -15.99 -6.38
CA GLN A 228 4.44 -17.35 -6.09
C GLN A 228 4.53 -18.16 -7.38
N ARG A 229 5.57 -18.99 -7.52
CA ARG A 229 5.72 -19.83 -8.71
C ARG A 229 4.98 -21.15 -8.70
N GLU A 230 4.52 -21.72 -7.58
CA GLU A 230 3.67 -22.95 -7.66
C GLU A 230 2.95 -23.47 -6.40
N ASN A 231 2.98 -22.82 -5.22
CA ASN A 231 2.45 -23.42 -3.97
C ASN A 231 1.49 -22.53 -3.17
N SER A 232 0.70 -21.67 -3.82
CA SER A 232 -0.27 -20.80 -3.12
C SER A 232 -1.57 -21.52 -2.79
N CYS A 233 -2.28 -20.97 -1.80
CA CYS A 233 -3.66 -21.35 -1.60
C CYS A 233 -4.46 -20.87 -2.79
N LYS A 234 -5.02 -21.80 -3.54
CA LYS A 234 -5.66 -21.48 -4.81
C LYS A 234 -7.06 -20.96 -4.52
N LYS A 235 -7.33 -19.72 -4.90
CA LYS A 235 -8.69 -19.18 -4.83
C LYS A 235 -9.49 -19.68 -6.02
N ARG A 236 -10.79 -19.95 -5.82
CA ARG A 236 -11.70 -20.49 -6.86
C ARG A 236 -11.91 -19.55 -8.07
N SER A 237 -11.43 -18.31 -8.05
CA SER A 237 -11.45 -17.40 -9.21
C SER A 237 -10.24 -16.47 -9.32
N ILE A 238 -9.56 -16.57 -10.48
CA ILE A 238 -8.84 -15.54 -11.26
C ILE A 238 -7.46 -15.04 -10.78
N LEU A 239 -6.56 -15.00 -11.79
CA LEU A 239 -5.24 -14.40 -11.94
C LEU A 239 -5.13 -12.92 -11.49
N VAL A 240 -5.41 -12.62 -10.24
CA VAL A 240 -4.93 -11.40 -9.59
C VAL A 240 -4.29 -11.86 -8.29
N THR A 241 -2.96 -11.87 -8.24
CA THR A 241 -2.26 -11.96 -6.95
C THR A 241 -2.67 -10.72 -6.17
N ASP A 242 -3.57 -10.88 -5.20
CA ASP A 242 -3.95 -9.79 -4.31
C ASP A 242 -2.66 -9.14 -3.78
N PRO A 243 -2.55 -7.80 -3.84
CA PRO A 243 -1.35 -7.11 -3.37
C PRO A 243 -1.07 -7.47 -1.92
N LEU A 244 0.19 -7.77 -1.64
CA LEU A 244 0.63 -8.22 -0.33
C LEU A 244 0.56 -7.07 0.68
N SER A 245 0.90 -5.86 0.25
CA SER A 245 0.78 -4.65 1.05
C SER A 245 0.64 -3.39 0.20
N PHE A 246 -0.02 -2.40 0.79
CA PHE A 246 0.00 -1.01 0.32
C PHE A 246 0.74 -0.15 1.36
N ILE A 247 1.59 0.77 0.89
CA ILE A 247 2.35 1.68 1.73
C ILE A 247 2.17 3.11 1.20
N ASN A 248 1.77 4.03 2.08
CA ASN A 248 1.74 5.45 1.76
C ASN A 248 3.11 6.06 2.13
N LEU A 249 3.77 6.70 1.17
CA LEU A 249 5.00 7.48 1.37
C LEU A 249 4.67 8.97 1.29
N ARG A 250 5.13 9.75 2.27
CA ARG A 250 5.06 11.21 2.29
C ARG A 250 6.48 11.78 2.36
N VAL A 251 6.89 12.49 1.32
CA VAL A 251 8.21 13.13 1.27
C VAL A 251 8.07 14.62 1.53
N GLU A 252 8.69 15.09 2.61
CA GLU A 252 8.70 16.52 2.98
C GLU A 252 9.87 17.24 2.31
N PRO A 253 9.67 18.47 1.82
CA PRO A 253 10.76 19.29 1.31
C PRO A 253 11.70 19.71 2.45
N VAL A 254 12.99 19.83 2.17
CA VAL A 254 13.97 20.35 3.14
C VAL A 254 13.74 21.85 3.34
N GLN A 255 13.34 22.25 4.54
CA GLN A 255 13.20 23.67 4.90
C GLN A 255 14.52 24.19 5.47
N ARG A 256 15.01 25.30 4.90
CA ARG A 256 16.20 26.01 5.39
C ARG A 256 15.81 27.43 5.77
N ILE A 257 16.21 27.85 6.97
CA ILE A 257 16.04 29.23 7.43
C ILE A 257 17.30 29.99 7.06
N ILE A 258 17.15 31.08 6.31
CA ILE A 258 18.24 31.95 5.90
C ILE A 258 17.92 33.34 6.43
N THR A 259 18.88 33.90 7.15
CA THR A 259 18.81 35.25 7.70
C THR A 259 19.75 36.16 6.92
N ALA A 260 19.31 37.37 6.62
CA ALA A 260 20.10 38.39 5.94
C ALA A 260 19.76 39.76 6.53
N GLU A 261 20.74 40.66 6.54
CA GLU A 261 20.54 42.06 6.93
C GLU A 261 20.08 42.91 5.73
N HIS A 262 19.53 44.09 6.03
CA HIS A 262 19.07 45.03 5.00
C HIS A 262 20.21 45.42 4.06
N GLU A 263 19.95 45.42 2.75
CA GLU A 263 20.90 45.66 1.65
C GLU A 263 21.99 44.60 1.44
N GLU A 264 21.94 43.46 2.13
CA GLU A 264 22.85 42.34 1.84
C GLU A 264 22.47 41.56 0.58
N ASP A 265 23.47 40.93 -0.04
CA ASP A 265 23.25 39.92 -1.07
C ASP A 265 23.15 38.54 -0.38
N VAL A 266 22.05 37.83 -0.60
CA VAL A 266 21.79 36.52 0.00
C VAL A 266 21.82 35.43 -1.07
N ILE A 267 22.31 34.25 -0.69
CA ILE A 267 22.29 33.05 -1.54
C ILE A 267 21.24 32.08 -0.99
N LEU A 268 20.22 31.81 -1.79
CA LEU A 268 19.23 30.76 -1.51
C LEU A 268 19.74 29.46 -2.14
N PRO A 269 20.14 28.46 -1.33
CA PRO A 269 20.78 27.27 -1.83
C PRO A 269 19.76 26.34 -2.49
N CYS A 270 20.07 25.86 -3.69
CA CYS A 270 19.31 24.80 -4.36
C CYS A 270 20.23 23.95 -5.22
N ARG A 271 20.02 22.63 -5.21
CA ARG A 271 20.82 21.70 -5.99
C ARG A 271 19.92 20.74 -6.75
N ALA A 272 20.14 20.67 -8.06
CA ALA A 272 19.47 19.74 -8.95
C ALA A 272 19.78 18.28 -8.56
N PRO A 273 18.81 17.37 -8.67
CA PRO A 273 19.08 15.95 -8.57
C PRO A 273 20.08 15.52 -9.67
N GLU A 274 21.08 14.71 -9.29
CA GLU A 274 22.00 14.04 -10.22
C GLU A 274 22.98 14.93 -11.01
N ASN A 275 23.20 16.16 -10.56
CA ASN A 275 24.08 17.14 -11.24
C ASN A 275 23.64 17.46 -12.68
N ASP A 276 22.39 17.20 -13.04
CA ASP A 276 21.86 17.58 -14.34
C ASP A 276 21.66 19.11 -14.40
N VAL A 277 22.33 19.74 -15.36
CA VAL A 277 22.38 21.20 -15.53
C VAL A 277 21.54 21.66 -16.74
N ASP A 278 20.94 20.73 -17.49
CA ASP A 278 20.14 21.06 -18.70
C ASP A 278 18.64 21.17 -18.41
N GLY A 279 18.24 21.03 -17.14
CA GLY A 279 16.87 21.21 -16.66
C GLY A 279 16.42 22.67 -16.59
N ASP A 280 15.09 22.87 -16.62
CA ASP A 280 14.49 24.18 -16.37
C ASP A 280 14.47 24.42 -14.84
N VAL A 281 14.87 25.62 -14.40
CA VAL A 281 14.96 26.00 -12.98
C VAL A 281 13.92 27.07 -12.68
N GLU A 282 13.10 26.80 -11.67
CA GLU A 282 12.05 27.69 -11.21
C GLU A 282 12.31 28.06 -9.75
N TRP A 283 12.47 29.35 -9.48
CA TRP A 283 12.39 29.91 -8.14
C TRP A 283 11.07 30.64 -7.98
N ASN A 284 10.30 30.21 -6.98
CA ASN A 284 8.98 30.75 -6.67
C ASN A 284 8.92 31.25 -5.22
N ARG A 285 7.93 32.09 -4.94
CA ARG A 285 7.52 32.54 -3.62
C ARG A 285 6.06 32.19 -3.42
N THR A 286 5.71 31.70 -2.23
CA THR A 286 4.34 31.23 -1.97
C THR A 286 3.29 32.33 -1.95
N ASP A 287 3.71 33.59 -1.85
CA ASP A 287 2.87 34.78 -1.79
C ASP A 287 2.86 35.60 -3.09
N LEU A 288 3.48 35.11 -4.16
CA LEU A 288 3.40 35.73 -5.48
C LEU A 288 2.09 35.41 -6.21
N GLU A 289 1.68 36.30 -7.10
CA GLU A 289 0.55 36.06 -7.99
C GLU A 289 0.80 34.84 -8.88
N SER A 290 -0.26 34.07 -9.16
CA SER A 290 -0.18 32.89 -10.02
C SER A 290 0.36 33.26 -11.41
N GLY A 291 1.43 32.58 -11.84
CA GLY A 291 2.10 32.83 -13.12
C GLY A 291 3.29 33.80 -13.06
N GLN A 292 3.59 34.36 -11.88
CA GLN A 292 4.84 35.09 -11.65
C GLN A 292 5.89 34.23 -10.95
N TYR A 293 7.15 34.42 -11.33
CA TYR A 293 8.29 33.74 -10.73
C TYR A 293 9.29 34.75 -10.15
N VAL A 294 10.02 34.33 -9.12
CA VAL A 294 11.19 35.08 -8.62
C VAL A 294 12.30 35.04 -9.68
N LEU A 295 12.59 33.83 -10.18
CA LEU A 295 13.53 33.57 -11.27
C LEU A 295 13.04 32.35 -12.06
N MET A 296 12.99 32.47 -13.38
CA MET A 296 12.73 31.35 -14.29
C MET A 296 13.89 31.24 -15.25
N TYR A 297 14.55 30.08 -15.28
CA TYR A 297 15.60 29.75 -16.24
C TYR A 297 15.13 28.57 -17.07
N ARG A 298 14.88 28.81 -18.36
CA ARG A 298 14.40 27.77 -19.27
C ARG A 298 15.00 27.92 -20.65
N ASN A 299 15.23 26.82 -21.35
CA ASN A 299 15.90 26.84 -22.67
C ASN A 299 17.24 27.60 -22.63
N ARG A 300 18.02 27.42 -21.56
CA ARG A 300 19.33 28.04 -21.34
C ARG A 300 19.34 29.57 -21.28
N LYS A 301 18.21 30.18 -20.93
CA LYS A 301 18.08 31.64 -20.78
C LYS A 301 17.16 31.97 -19.61
N PHE A 302 17.38 33.15 -19.02
CA PHE A 302 16.44 33.73 -18.07
C PHE A 302 15.18 34.19 -18.81
N ASP A 303 14.03 33.78 -18.31
CA ASP A 303 12.73 34.25 -18.79
C ASP A 303 12.28 35.46 -17.97
N GLN A 304 12.50 36.64 -18.54
CA GLN A 304 12.14 37.91 -17.89
C GLN A 304 10.66 38.27 -18.06
N ASP A 305 9.94 37.62 -18.97
CA ASP A 305 8.54 37.93 -19.28
C ASP A 305 7.62 37.47 -18.14
N VAL A 306 7.98 36.35 -17.50
CA VAL A 306 7.24 35.79 -16.35
C VAL A 306 7.84 36.19 -14.99
N GLN A 307 8.91 36.97 -14.99
CA GLN A 307 9.58 37.41 -13.77
C GLN A 307 8.82 38.55 -13.09
N SER A 308 8.54 38.38 -11.80
CA SER A 308 7.90 39.40 -10.98
C SER A 308 8.71 40.71 -10.96
N PRO A 309 8.05 41.88 -11.11
CA PRO A 309 8.74 43.18 -11.18
C PRO A 309 9.69 43.48 -10.00
N SER A 310 9.38 43.01 -8.79
CA SER A 310 10.19 43.25 -7.58
C SER A 310 11.56 42.55 -7.61
N PHE A 311 11.73 41.52 -8.42
CA PHE A 311 12.95 40.72 -8.52
C PHE A 311 13.78 41.04 -9.77
N ARG A 312 13.27 41.86 -10.69
CA ARG A 312 13.98 42.23 -11.92
C ARG A 312 15.34 42.87 -11.62
N ASN A 313 16.37 42.39 -12.30
CA ASN A 313 17.77 42.83 -12.15
C ASN A 313 18.37 42.64 -10.75
N ARG A 314 17.66 41.96 -9.84
CA ARG A 314 18.11 41.68 -8.47
C ARG A 314 18.45 40.21 -8.25
N VAL A 315 18.07 39.32 -9.15
CA VAL A 315 18.33 37.89 -9.01
C VAL A 315 19.24 37.36 -10.11
N ASP A 316 20.04 36.34 -9.77
CA ASP A 316 20.91 35.60 -10.68
C ASP A 316 21.09 34.16 -10.19
N LEU A 317 21.61 33.27 -11.03
CA LEU A 317 22.07 31.94 -10.60
C LEU A 317 23.58 31.99 -10.35
N GLN A 318 24.04 31.28 -9.32
CA GLN A 318 25.42 31.41 -8.84
C GLN A 318 26.49 31.02 -9.87
N ASP A 319 26.71 29.73 -10.12
CA ASP A 319 27.67 29.27 -11.13
C ASP A 319 27.16 28.11 -12.00
N MET A 320 26.00 27.54 -11.65
CA MET A 320 25.37 26.41 -12.36
C MET A 320 26.31 25.22 -12.55
N LYS A 321 27.31 25.04 -11.68
CA LYS A 321 28.23 23.90 -11.77
C LYS A 321 27.78 22.77 -10.86
N ASN A 322 27.96 21.53 -11.31
CA ASN A 322 27.64 20.33 -10.52
C ASN A 322 26.19 20.35 -9.99
N GLY A 323 25.25 20.81 -10.81
CA GLY A 323 23.83 20.93 -10.44
C GLY A 323 23.53 22.02 -9.41
N ASP A 324 24.46 22.92 -9.08
CA ASP A 324 24.21 24.02 -8.14
C ASP A 324 23.40 25.15 -8.81
N VAL A 325 22.10 25.19 -8.53
CA VAL A 325 21.15 26.15 -9.07
C VAL A 325 20.71 27.15 -8.00
N SER A 326 21.61 27.43 -7.06
CA SER A 326 21.42 28.41 -6.01
C SER A 326 21.18 29.81 -6.60
N MET A 327 20.16 30.49 -6.09
CA MET A 327 19.82 31.84 -6.53
C MET A 327 20.51 32.86 -5.64
N VAL A 328 21.16 33.83 -6.25
CA VAL A 328 21.64 35.04 -5.59
C VAL A 328 20.54 36.09 -5.67
N LEU A 329 20.10 36.61 -4.53
CA LEU A 329 19.18 37.74 -4.45
C LEU A 329 19.93 38.94 -3.87
N LYS A 330 20.04 40.01 -4.65
CA LYS A 330 20.86 41.19 -4.36
C LYS A 330 20.10 42.25 -3.60
N LYS A 331 20.77 42.90 -2.66
CA LYS A 331 20.28 44.04 -1.88
C LYS A 331 18.91 43.78 -1.26
N VAL A 332 18.81 42.77 -0.41
CA VAL A 332 17.54 42.36 0.21
C VAL A 332 16.94 43.46 1.08
N THR A 333 15.62 43.44 1.18
CA THR A 333 14.78 44.34 1.98
C THR A 333 13.85 43.52 2.86
N THR A 334 13.13 44.16 3.78
CA THR A 334 12.12 43.46 4.60
C THR A 334 11.00 42.83 3.77
N ASP A 335 10.70 43.37 2.59
CA ASP A 335 9.67 42.84 1.68
C ASP A 335 10.12 41.54 0.98
N ASP A 336 11.43 41.27 0.97
CA ASP A 336 11.99 40.02 0.50
C ASP A 336 11.81 38.88 1.51
N ALA A 337 11.36 39.15 2.74
CA ALA A 337 11.07 38.09 3.71
C ALA A 337 9.91 37.22 3.21
N GLY A 338 10.13 35.91 3.13
CA GLY A 338 9.11 34.99 2.63
C GLY A 338 9.61 33.57 2.48
N ARG A 339 8.70 32.68 2.08
CA ARG A 339 9.03 31.29 1.75
C ARG A 339 9.35 31.19 0.26
N TYR A 340 10.60 30.85 -0.02
CA TYR A 340 11.09 30.59 -1.37
C TYR A 340 11.09 29.08 -1.65
N GLU A 341 10.70 28.71 -2.86
CA GLU A 341 10.68 27.34 -3.35
C GLU A 341 11.52 27.25 -4.61
N CYS A 342 12.39 26.24 -4.68
CA CYS A 342 13.17 25.92 -5.87
C CYS A 342 12.65 24.61 -6.47
N ARG A 343 12.38 24.61 -7.78
CA ARG A 343 12.03 23.42 -8.55
C ARG A 343 12.97 23.29 -9.73
N VAL A 344 13.47 22.08 -9.94
CA VAL A 344 14.29 21.74 -11.10
C VAL A 344 13.55 20.69 -11.90
N VAL A 345 13.13 21.05 -13.11
CA VAL A 345 12.42 20.16 -14.03
C VAL A 345 13.43 19.59 -15.02
N GLN A 346 13.72 18.30 -14.88
CA GLN A 346 14.58 17.57 -15.83
C GLN A 346 13.82 17.30 -17.13
N ARG A 347 14.52 17.34 -18.28
CA ARG A 347 13.95 17.12 -19.61
C ARG A 347 14.11 15.69 -20.12
#